data_AF-A0A671LRX2-F1
#
_entry.id   AF-A0A671LRX2-F1
#
_cell.length_a   1.000
_cell.length_b   1.000
_cell.length_c   1.000
_cell.angle_alpha   90.00
_cell.angle_beta   90.00
_cell.angle_gamma   90.00
#
_symmetry.space_group_name_H-M   'P 1'
#
loop_
_entity.id
_entity.type
_entity.pdbx_description
1 polymer ?
#
loop_
_entity_poly.entity_id
_entity_poly.type
_entity_poly.pdbx_seq_one_letter_code
_entity_poly.pdbx_strand_id
1 'polypeptide(L)'
;QRECICIHVGQAGVQIGNACWELYCLEHGIQPDGHMPTDQTTSGGDRSFNTFFCETGAGKHVPRAVFLLTSWSPLIFYKPSPPGADLGP
;
A
#
# COMPACT_ATOMS: atom_id res chain seq x y z
N GLN A 1 -16.33 2.28 -10.60
CA GLN A 1 -15.09 2.32 -9.81
C GLN A 1 -13.95 2.60 -10.77
N ARG A 2 -13.08 3.57 -10.45
CA ARG A 2 -11.85 3.83 -11.22
C ARG A 2 -10.71 3.26 -10.41
N GLU A 3 -9.72 2.66 -11.07
CA GLU A 3 -8.55 2.07 -10.41
C GLU A 3 -7.30 2.76 -10.92
N CYS A 4 -6.32 2.96 -10.03
CA CYS A 4 -5.02 3.51 -10.33
C CYS A 4 -3.94 2.53 -9.89
N ILE A 5 -2.90 2.36 -10.73
CA ILE A 5 -1.73 1.56 -10.41
C ILE A 5 -0.54 2.52 -10.27
N CYS A 6 0.10 2.52 -9.10
CA CYS A 6 1.30 3.31 -8.86
C CYS A 6 2.55 2.50 -9.20
N ILE A 7 3.43 3.05 -10.04
CA ILE A 7 4.70 2.40 -10.41
C ILE A 7 5.85 3.25 -9.89
N HIS A 8 6.70 2.64 -9.06
CA HIS A 8 7.85 3.27 -8.42
C HIS A 8 9.13 2.66 -8.97
N VAL A 9 9.97 3.46 -9.63
CA VAL A 9 11.14 2.97 -10.39
C VAL A 9 12.44 3.60 -9.87
N GLY A 10 13.48 2.76 -9.76
CA GLY A 10 14.81 3.17 -9.30
C GLY A 10 14.87 3.37 -7.78
N GLN A 11 16.09 3.53 -7.25
CA GLN A 11 16.30 3.65 -5.80
C GLN A 11 15.48 4.79 -5.18
N ALA A 12 15.53 5.99 -5.77
CA ALA A 12 14.79 7.14 -5.28
C ALA A 12 13.28 6.92 -5.34
N GLY A 13 12.76 6.37 -6.45
CA GLY A 13 11.34 6.08 -6.61
C GLY A 13 10.85 5.06 -5.59
N VAL A 14 11.62 4.01 -5.32
CA VAL A 14 11.27 3.00 -4.30
C VAL A 14 11.25 3.59 -2.89
N GLN A 15 12.24 4.42 -2.53
CA GLN A 15 12.27 5.05 -1.20
C GLN A 15 11.10 6.02 -1.00
N ILE A 16 10.86 6.89 -1.99
CA ILE A 16 9.74 7.83 -1.96
C ILE A 16 8.42 7.06 -1.93
N GLY A 17 8.27 6.03 -2.76
CA GLY A 17 7.08 5.20 -2.81
C GLY A 17 6.77 4.53 -1.48
N ASN A 18 7.77 4.00 -0.78
CA ASN A 18 7.58 3.45 0.57
C ASN A 18 7.06 4.51 1.54
N ALA A 19 7.70 5.67 1.62
CA ALA A 19 7.26 6.75 2.51
C ALA A 19 5.84 7.24 2.17
N CYS A 20 5.52 7.37 0.88
CA CYS A 20 4.19 7.76 0.42
C CYS A 20 3.11 6.75 0.84
N TRP A 21 3.39 5.45 0.70
CA TRP A 21 2.41 4.42 1.08
C TRP A 21 2.27 4.26 2.59
N GLU A 22 3.34 4.47 3.37
CA GLU A 22 3.26 4.55 4.84
C GLU A 22 2.31 5.67 5.27
N LEU A 23 2.51 6.87 4.73
CA LEU A 23 1.66 8.02 5.02
C LEU A 23 0.22 7.77 4.57
N TYR A 24 0.03 7.21 3.38
CA TYR A 24 -1.31 7.00 2.83
C TYR A 24 -2.10 5.94 3.63
N CYS A 25 -1.44 4.89 4.12
CA CYS A 25 -2.05 3.93 5.04
C CYS A 25 -2.42 4.60 6.37
N LEU A 26 -1.55 5.44 6.93
CA LEU A 26 -1.80 6.18 8.17
C LEU A 26 -3.00 7.12 8.04
N GLU A 27 -3.07 7.89 6.95
CA GLU A 27 -4.18 8.82 6.67
C GLU A 27 -5.54 8.11 6.56
N HIS A 28 -5.54 6.86 6.10
CA HIS A 28 -6.75 6.06 5.89
C HIS A 28 -7.01 5.07 7.02
N GLY A 29 -6.24 5.13 8.11
CA GLY A 29 -6.38 4.22 9.25
C GLY A 29 -6.10 2.75 8.91
N ILE A 30 -5.37 2.47 7.83
CA ILE A 30 -4.94 1.13 7.47
C ILE A 30 -3.73 0.79 8.31
N GLN A 31 -3.87 -0.22 9.16
CA GLN A 31 -2.78 -0.72 9.99
C GLN A 31 -1.69 -1.40 9.13
N PRO A 32 -0.47 -1.59 9.66
CA PRO A 32 0.62 -2.23 8.92
C PRO A 32 0.30 -3.66 8.43
N ASP A 33 -0.64 -4.34 9.09
CA ASP A 33 -1.16 -5.65 8.67
C ASP A 33 -2.16 -5.58 7.50
N GLY A 34 -2.54 -4.36 7.09
CA GLY A 34 -3.49 -4.05 6.03
C GLY A 34 -4.95 -4.00 6.48
N HIS A 35 -5.25 -4.12 7.77
CA HIS A 35 -6.62 -4.03 8.29
C HIS A 35 -6.96 -2.61 8.74
N MET A 36 -8.21 -2.19 8.51
CA MET A 36 -8.76 -1.00 9.18
C MET A 36 -9.38 -1.42 10.52
N PRO A 37 -9.20 -0.64 11.61
CA PRO A 37 -9.91 -0.84 12.86
C PRO A 37 -11.43 -0.85 12.65
N THR A 38 -12.12 -1.76 13.33
CA THR A 38 -13.58 -1.99 13.24
C THR A 38 -14.45 -0.77 13.59
N ASP A 39 -13.91 0.23 14.30
CA ASP A 39 -14.62 1.48 14.59
C ASP A 39 -14.61 2.49 13.43
N GLN A 40 -13.73 2.32 12.44
CA GLN A 40 -13.63 3.21 11.27
C GLN A 40 -14.37 2.68 10.04
N THR A 41 -14.80 1.41 10.05
CA THR A 41 -15.54 0.80 8.93
C THR A 41 -16.99 1.29 8.79
N THR A 42 -17.51 2.03 9.78
CA THR A 42 -18.95 2.35 9.90
C THR A 42 -19.30 3.81 9.63
N SER A 43 -18.35 4.76 9.72
CA SER A 43 -18.62 6.12 9.25
C SER A 43 -18.50 6.11 7.73
N GLY A 44 -19.57 6.43 6.99
CA GLY A 44 -19.62 6.45 5.53
C GLY A 44 -18.72 7.51 4.87
N GLY A 45 -17.42 7.49 5.22
CA GLY A 45 -16.35 8.19 4.56
C GLY A 45 -16.12 7.57 3.19
N ASP A 46 -15.93 8.45 2.22
CA ASP A 46 -15.82 8.15 0.81
C ASP A 46 -14.90 6.93 0.55
N ARG A 47 -15.45 5.85 -0.02
CA ARG A 47 -14.69 4.65 -0.45
C ARG A 47 -13.76 4.95 -1.63
N SER A 48 -13.42 6.21 -1.86
CA SER A 48 -12.59 6.69 -2.96
C SER A 48 -11.15 6.16 -2.88
N PHE A 49 -10.67 5.79 -1.69
CA PHE A 49 -9.36 5.12 -1.52
C PHE A 49 -9.28 3.72 -2.16
N ASN A 50 -10.42 3.07 -2.42
CA ASN A 50 -10.46 1.82 -3.21
C ASN A 50 -9.98 2.01 -4.66
N THR A 51 -9.75 3.25 -5.09
CA THR A 51 -9.04 3.54 -6.35
C THR A 51 -7.59 3.03 -6.30
N PHE A 52 -6.95 3.10 -5.13
CA PHE A 52 -5.53 2.82 -4.93
C PHE A 52 -5.29 1.52 -4.15
N PHE A 53 -6.29 1.01 -3.42
CA PHE A 53 -6.23 -0.27 -2.71
C PHE A 53 -7.10 -1.35 -3.38
N CYS A 54 -6.69 -2.59 -3.22
CA CYS A 54 -7.51 -3.77 -3.46
C CYS A 54 -7.88 -4.39 -2.10
N GLU A 55 -9.16 -4.65 -1.89
CA GLU A 55 -9.63 -5.35 -0.69
C GLU A 55 -9.71 -6.85 -0.97
N THR A 56 -9.08 -7.65 -0.10
CA THR A 56 -9.16 -9.10 -0.16
C THR A 56 -10.44 -9.61 0.51
N GLY A 57 -10.84 -10.85 0.24
CA GLY A 57 -11.99 -11.46 0.93
C GLY A 57 -11.84 -11.60 2.46
N ALA A 58 -10.63 -11.40 3.00
CA ALA A 58 -10.36 -11.38 4.43
C ALA A 58 -10.39 -9.95 5.04
N GLY A 59 -10.75 -8.92 4.26
CA GLY A 59 -10.80 -7.52 4.72
C GLY A 59 -9.45 -6.82 4.78
N LYS A 60 -8.40 -7.40 4.18
CA LYS A 60 -7.08 -6.76 4.04
C LYS A 60 -7.06 -5.81 2.85
N HIS A 61 -6.56 -4.60 3.04
CA HIS A 61 -6.32 -3.59 2.02
C HIS A 61 -4.88 -3.66 1.52
N VAL A 62 -4.72 -3.91 0.22
CA VAL A 62 -3.41 -4.09 -0.45
C VAL A 62 -3.20 -2.97 -1.46
N PRO A 63 -2.10 -2.21 -1.36
CA PRO A 63 -1.75 -1.18 -2.35
C PRO A 63 -1.68 -1.74 -3.78
N ARG A 64 -2.24 -1.00 -4.74
CA ARG A 64 -2.05 -1.25 -6.17
C ARG A 64 -0.74 -0.61 -6.62
N ALA A 65 0.37 -1.17 -6.16
CA ALA A 65 1.71 -0.62 -6.38
C ALA A 65 2.70 -1.66 -6.92
N VAL A 66 3.58 -1.23 -7.81
CA VAL A 66 4.71 -2.01 -8.33
C VAL A 66 6.01 -1.26 -8.05
N PHE A 67 7.00 -1.96 -7.50
CA PHE A 67 8.32 -1.40 -7.19
C PHE A 67 9.39 -2.09 -8.04
N LEU A 68 10.18 -1.30 -8.76
CA LEU A 68 11.23 -1.75 -9.66
C LEU A 68 12.58 -1.14 -9.25
N LEU A 69 13.50 -1.97 -8.77
CA LEU A 69 14.89 -1.56 -8.52
C LEU A 69 15.76 -1.94 -9.72
N THR A 70 16.38 -0.96 -10.36
CA THR A 70 17.19 -1.13 -11.58
C THR A 70 18.66 -1.50 -11.32
N SER A 71 19.02 -1.88 -10.09
CA SER A 71 20.32 -2.51 -9.85
C SER A 71 20.45 -3.77 -10.71
N TRP A 72 21.69 -4.20 -10.99
CA TRP A 72 21.97 -5.37 -11.85
C TRP A 72 21.20 -6.66 -11.48
N SER A 73 20.62 -6.72 -10.29
CA SER A 73 19.55 -7.66 -9.94
C SER A 73 18.17 -7.05 -10.24
N PRO A 74 17.40 -7.55 -11.22
CA PRO A 74 16.02 -7.15 -11.45
C PRO A 74 15.13 -7.78 -10.36
N LEU A 75 15.21 -7.26 -9.14
CA LEU A 75 14.26 -7.60 -8.08
C LEU A 75 13.02 -6.72 -8.26
N ILE A 76 12.00 -7.31 -8.87
CA ILE A 76 10.64 -6.77 -8.84
C ILE A 76 10.07 -7.14 -7.46
N PHE A 77 9.82 -6.14 -6.62
CA PHE A 77 9.22 -6.38 -5.31
C PHE A 77 7.71 -6.15 -5.42
N TYR A 78 6.94 -7.24 -5.36
CA TYR A 78 5.52 -7.17 -5.02
C TYR A 78 5.41 -7.12 -3.50
N LYS A 79 4.92 -6.00 -2.95
CA LYS A 79 4.73 -5.86 -1.51
C LYS A 79 3.23 -6.03 -1.19
N PRO A 80 2.78 -7.21 -0.72
CA PRO A 80 1.38 -7.48 -0.41
C PRO A 80 0.89 -6.79 0.88
N SER A 81 1.75 -6.02 1.54
CA SER A 81 1.49 -5.38 2.82
C SER A 81 2.00 -3.93 2.79
N PRO A 82 1.37 -3.01 3.53
CA PRO A 82 1.89 -1.67 3.76
C PRO A 82 3.38 -1.69 4.14
N PRO A 83 4.17 -0.69 3.72
CA PRO A 83 5.55 -0.55 4.20
C PRO A 83 5.53 -0.39 5.72
N GLY A 84 6.36 -1.17 6.43
CA GLY A 84 6.34 -1.31 7.89
C GLY A 84 6.12 -2.74 8.41
N ALA A 85 5.51 -3.64 7.64
CA ALA A 85 5.31 -5.05 8.04
C ALA A 85 6.58 -5.94 7.95
N ASP A 86 7.68 -5.40 7.43
CA ASP A 86 8.92 -6.15 7.10
C ASP A 86 10.13 -5.68 7.93
N LEU A 87 9.88 -4.97 9.04
CA LEU A 87 10.91 -4.53 10.00
C LEU A 87 10.92 -5.39 11.28
N GLY A 88 10.59 -6.67 11.16
CA GLY A 88 10.94 -7.67 12.17
C GLY A 88 12.39 -8.15 11.98
N PRO A 89 13.08 -8.60 13.04
CA PRO A 89 14.48 -9.02 12.97
C PRO A 89 14.72 -10.17 11.98
#